data_AF-A0A4D4KNH7-F1
#
_entry.id   AF-A0A4D4KNH7-F1
#
_cell.length_a   1.000
_cell.length_b   1.000
_cell.length_c   1.000
_cell.angle_alpha   90.00
_cell.angle_beta   90.00
_cell.angle_gamma   90.00
#
_symmetry.space_group_name_H-M   'P 1'
#
loop_
_entity.id
_entity.type
_entity.pdbx_description
1 polymer ?
#
loop_
_entity_poly.entity_id
_entity_poly.type
_entity_poly.pdbx_seq_one_letter_code
_entity_poly.pdbx_strand_id
1 'polypeptide(L)'
;MLGHGSGPPWWVVLTAGLAISLGTYVGGWRIIRTMGKGLTDIQPPQGFAAETSATAVILASSHLGFPLSTTQVCTGSILGAGLGRRLAQVRWGIAGRIAVSWLLTLPAAAAVGGVAAWVAGQGNAGVVLVAGVAVAAAVGFYALSRRRPVNPDNVNEPRVAEPAGRTLDTTV
;
A
#
# COMPACT_ATOMS: atom_id res chain seq x y z
N MET A 1 5.66 7.74 33.81
CA MET A 1 6.50 7.40 32.64
C MET A 1 6.50 5.89 32.49
N LEU A 2 6.43 5.35 31.28
CA LEU A 2 6.56 3.90 31.05
C LEU A 2 8.03 3.51 31.23
N GLY A 3 8.30 2.43 31.96
CA GLY A 3 9.67 1.98 32.21
C GLY A 3 10.35 1.52 30.91
N HIS A 4 11.64 1.81 30.75
CA HIS A 4 12.42 1.32 29.63
C HIS A 4 12.37 -0.21 29.57
N GLY A 5 11.98 -0.78 28.42
CA GLY A 5 11.77 -2.22 28.24
C GLY A 5 10.33 -2.71 28.47
N SER A 6 9.39 -1.85 28.90
CA SER A 6 7.97 -2.23 28.92
C SER A 6 7.38 -2.28 27.50
N GLY A 7 6.60 -3.33 27.21
CA GLY A 7 5.87 -3.46 25.94
C GLY A 7 4.82 -2.36 25.76
N PRO A 8 4.35 -2.13 24.52
CA PRO A 8 3.36 -1.08 24.24
C PRO A 8 2.08 -1.30 25.07
N PRO A 9 1.57 -0.28 25.78
CA PRO A 9 0.34 -0.41 26.56
C PRO A 9 -0.84 -0.91 25.72
N TRP A 10 -1.73 -1.69 26.33
CA TRP A 10 -2.90 -2.27 25.66
C TRP A 10 -3.77 -1.23 24.94
N TRP A 11 -3.89 -0.02 25.48
CA TRP A 11 -4.64 1.08 24.84
C TRP A 11 -3.97 1.58 23.55
N VAL A 12 -2.64 1.55 23.45
CA VAL A 12 -1.90 1.86 22.21
C VAL A 12 -2.21 0.80 21.16
N VAL A 13 -2.19 -0.48 21.55
CA VAL A 13 -2.49 -1.60 20.66
C VAL A 13 -3.92 -1.51 20.11
N LEU A 14 -4.91 -1.23 20.98
CA LEU A 14 -6.31 -1.05 20.55
C LEU A 14 -6.51 0.16 19.65
N THR A 15 -5.98 1.33 20.02
CA THR A 15 -6.12 2.56 19.21
C THR A 15 -5.44 2.43 17.85
N ALA A 16 -4.26 1.81 17.78
CA ALA A 16 -3.59 1.49 16.51
C ALA A 16 -4.41 0.50 15.66
N GLY A 17 -4.93 -0.58 16.25
CA GLY A 17 -5.78 -1.56 15.56
C GLY A 17 -7.07 -0.94 15.01
N LEU A 18 -7.74 -0.08 15.78
CA LEU A 18 -8.91 0.66 15.35
C LEU A 18 -8.59 1.66 14.22
N ALA A 19 -7.46 2.38 14.32
CA ALA A 19 -7.03 3.32 13.28
C ALA A 19 -6.74 2.61 11.94
N ILE A 20 -6.07 1.46 11.97
CA ILE A 20 -5.81 0.62 10.79
C ILE A 20 -7.12 0.08 10.20
N SER A 21 -8.03 -0.40 11.05
CA SER A 21 -9.33 -0.94 10.62
C SER A 21 -10.20 0.13 9.95
N LEU A 22 -10.30 1.32 10.57
CA LEU A 22 -11.05 2.45 10.04
C LEU A 22 -10.44 2.98 8.73
N GLY A 23 -9.11 3.08 8.67
CA GLY A 23 -8.39 3.47 7.44
C GLY A 23 -8.63 2.49 6.29
N THR A 24 -8.64 1.18 6.58
CA THR A 24 -8.93 0.13 5.59
C THR A 24 -10.37 0.21 5.09
N TYR A 25 -11.34 0.40 5.99
CA TYR A 25 -12.76 0.55 5.62
C TYR A 25 -13.02 1.76 4.72
N VAL A 26 -12.42 2.92 5.04
CA VAL A 26 -12.63 4.17 4.29
C VAL A 26 -11.82 4.22 2.99
N GLY A 27 -10.63 3.61 2.93
CA GLY A 27 -9.67 3.78 1.82
C GLY A 27 -9.38 2.54 0.97
N GLY A 28 -9.78 1.33 1.39
CA GLY A 28 -9.29 0.07 0.82
C GLY A 28 -9.66 -0.19 -0.65
N TRP A 29 -10.78 0.37 -1.13
CA TRP A 29 -11.34 0.11 -2.46
C TRP A 29 -10.36 0.32 -3.63
N ARG A 30 -9.52 1.37 -3.58
CA ARG A 30 -8.52 1.63 -4.63
C ARG A 30 -7.38 0.58 -4.61
N ILE A 31 -7.03 0.06 -3.44
CA ILE A 31 -6.04 -1.01 -3.28
C ILE A 31 -6.63 -2.32 -3.82
N ILE A 32 -7.87 -2.66 -3.43
CA ILE A 32 -8.60 -3.86 -3.90
C ILE A 32 -8.67 -3.90 -5.43
N ARG A 33 -9.09 -2.80 -6.09
CA ARG A 33 -9.10 -2.70 -7.57
C ARG A 33 -7.72 -2.96 -8.19
N THR A 34 -6.66 -2.42 -7.57
CA THR A 34 -5.29 -2.50 -8.10
C THR A 34 -4.67 -3.89 -7.90
N MET A 35 -4.88 -4.52 -6.75
CA MET A 35 -4.36 -5.85 -6.45
C MET A 35 -5.16 -6.95 -7.17
N GLY A 36 -6.49 -6.91 -7.08
CA GLY A 36 -7.36 -7.98 -7.59
C GLY A 36 -7.52 -8.04 -9.11
N LYS A 37 -7.40 -6.91 -9.83
CA LYS A 37 -7.49 -6.89 -11.31
C LYS A 37 -6.22 -6.36 -12.00
N GLY A 38 -5.28 -5.78 -11.25
CA GLY A 38 -4.12 -5.10 -11.82
C GLY A 38 -2.83 -5.91 -11.87
N LEU A 39 -2.67 -6.97 -11.07
CA LEU A 39 -1.41 -7.73 -10.99
C LEU A 39 -1.48 -9.10 -11.67
N THR A 40 -2.49 -9.90 -11.31
CA THR A 40 -2.82 -11.19 -11.91
C THR A 40 -4.31 -11.48 -11.66
N ASP A 41 -4.92 -12.32 -12.49
CA ASP A 41 -6.32 -12.72 -12.37
C ASP A 41 -6.45 -13.90 -11.39
N ILE A 42 -6.99 -13.61 -10.19
CA ILE A 42 -7.09 -14.54 -9.06
C ILE A 42 -8.52 -15.08 -8.94
N GLN A 43 -8.69 -16.40 -9.01
CA GLN A 43 -9.96 -17.05 -8.63
C GLN A 43 -9.96 -17.34 -7.11
N PRO A 44 -11.13 -17.55 -6.49
CA PRO A 44 -11.23 -17.74 -5.03
C PRO A 44 -10.27 -18.79 -4.43
N PRO A 45 -10.00 -19.96 -5.07
CA PRO A 45 -9.04 -20.92 -4.53
C PRO A 45 -7.60 -20.39 -4.46
N GLN A 46 -7.16 -19.59 -5.45
CA GLN A 46 -5.83 -18.98 -5.42
C GLN A 46 -5.77 -17.81 -4.43
N GLY A 47 -6.88 -17.09 -4.23
CA GLY A 47 -7.00 -16.09 -3.17
C GLY A 47 -6.80 -16.71 -1.78
N PHE A 48 -7.49 -17.82 -1.52
CA PHE A 48 -7.33 -18.58 -0.26
C PHE A 48 -5.89 -19.11 -0.08
N ALA A 49 -5.28 -19.65 -1.14
CA ALA A 49 -3.88 -20.10 -1.09
C ALA A 49 -2.89 -18.94 -0.83
N ALA A 50 -3.11 -17.78 -1.45
CA ALA A 50 -2.30 -16.59 -1.23
C ALA A 50 -2.42 -16.06 0.21
N GLU A 51 -3.64 -15.94 0.75
CA GLU A 51 -3.85 -15.50 2.14
C GLU A 51 -3.30 -16.51 3.16
N THR A 52 -3.43 -17.81 2.91
CA THR A 52 -2.84 -18.86 3.76
C THR A 52 -1.31 -18.75 3.78
N SER A 53 -0.69 -18.57 2.61
CA SER A 53 0.76 -18.34 2.47
C SER A 53 1.21 -17.07 3.20
N ALA A 54 0.50 -15.95 3.00
CA ALA A 54 0.84 -14.69 3.64
C ALA A 54 0.70 -14.76 5.16
N THR A 55 -0.39 -15.35 5.66
CA THR A 55 -0.65 -15.56 7.08
C THR A 55 0.45 -16.43 7.72
N ALA A 56 0.86 -17.52 7.09
CA ALA A 56 1.92 -18.39 7.60
C ALA A 56 3.26 -17.65 7.74
N VAL A 57 3.64 -16.85 6.74
CA VAL A 57 4.88 -16.04 6.77
C VAL A 57 4.82 -14.94 7.83
N ILE A 58 3.70 -14.20 7.92
CA ILE A 58 3.49 -13.14 8.91
C ILE A 58 3.53 -13.71 10.33
N LEU A 59 2.85 -14.84 10.57
CA LEU A 59 2.79 -15.48 11.88
C LEU A 59 4.17 -16.02 12.28
N ALA A 60 4.89 -16.70 11.38
CA ALA A 60 6.24 -17.18 11.63
C ALA A 60 7.21 -16.03 11.99
N SER A 61 7.18 -14.92 11.24
CA SER A 61 8.00 -13.75 11.55
C SER A 61 7.63 -13.08 12.87
N SER A 62 6.33 -13.05 13.20
CA SER A 62 5.82 -12.52 14.47
C SER A 62 6.31 -13.34 15.67
N HIS A 63 6.35 -14.68 15.54
CA HIS A 63 6.92 -15.56 16.57
C HIS A 63 8.45 -15.45 16.69
N LEU A 64 9.15 -15.19 15.58
CA LEU A 64 10.60 -14.98 15.57
C LEU A 64 11.02 -13.55 15.99
N GLY A 65 10.07 -12.63 16.13
CA GLY A 65 10.33 -11.23 16.49
C GLY A 65 10.96 -10.38 15.38
N PHE A 66 11.06 -10.88 14.15
CA PHE A 66 11.64 -10.13 13.02
C PHE A 66 10.61 -9.19 12.39
N PRO A 67 10.97 -7.92 12.11
CA PRO A 67 10.14 -7.02 11.33
C PRO A 67 10.15 -7.45 9.86
N LEU A 68 8.96 -7.58 9.26
CA LEU A 68 8.80 -7.80 7.82
C LEU A 68 7.81 -6.84 7.17
N SER A 69 7.87 -6.73 5.84
CA SER A 69 6.94 -5.93 5.05
C SER A 69 5.74 -6.78 4.64
N THR A 70 4.59 -6.56 5.28
CA THR A 70 3.34 -7.25 4.94
C THR A 70 2.95 -7.03 3.48
N THR A 71 3.20 -5.84 2.93
CA THR A 71 2.98 -5.54 1.50
C THR A 71 3.80 -6.46 0.58
N GLN A 72 5.08 -6.70 0.89
CA GLN A 72 5.92 -7.60 0.10
C GLN A 72 5.47 -9.05 0.21
N VAL A 73 5.08 -9.49 1.42
CA VAL A 73 4.54 -10.84 1.65
C VAL A 73 3.24 -11.04 0.87
N CYS A 74 2.23 -10.19 1.05
CA CYS A 74 0.95 -10.30 0.36
C CYS A 74 1.10 -10.24 -1.18
N THR A 75 1.89 -9.30 -1.70
CA THR A 75 2.17 -9.22 -3.15
C THR A 75 2.89 -10.48 -3.65
N GLY A 76 3.87 -10.98 -2.90
CA GLY A 76 4.61 -12.21 -3.21
C GLY A 76 3.72 -13.46 -3.24
N SER A 77 2.87 -13.64 -2.22
CA SER A 77 1.92 -14.75 -2.14
C SER A 77 0.87 -14.71 -3.25
N ILE A 78 0.37 -13.52 -3.63
CA ILE A 78 -0.53 -13.34 -4.78
C ILE A 78 0.16 -13.70 -6.11
N LEU A 79 1.40 -13.26 -6.31
CA LEU A 79 2.19 -13.63 -7.50
C LEU A 79 2.47 -15.14 -7.54
N GLY A 80 2.88 -15.74 -6.42
CA GLY A 80 3.14 -17.18 -6.30
C GLY A 80 1.89 -18.02 -6.60
N ALA A 81 0.75 -17.68 -6.01
CA ALA A 81 -0.52 -18.35 -6.27
C ALA A 81 -0.99 -18.17 -7.73
N GLY A 82 -0.71 -17.01 -8.34
CA GLY A 82 -0.97 -16.76 -9.75
C GLY A 82 -0.12 -17.62 -10.70
N LEU A 83 1.18 -17.78 -10.40
CA LEU A 83 2.14 -18.54 -11.23
C LEU A 83 1.84 -20.04 -11.32
N GLY A 84 1.09 -20.62 -10.36
CA GLY A 84 0.71 -22.04 -10.38
C GLY A 84 -0.25 -22.45 -11.51
N ARG A 85 -0.69 -21.51 -12.37
CA ARG A 85 -1.67 -21.75 -13.44
C ARG A 85 -1.00 -21.89 -14.81
N ARG A 86 -1.35 -22.93 -15.57
CA ARG A 86 -0.84 -23.22 -16.93
C ARG A 86 -1.08 -22.09 -17.97
N LEU A 87 -1.97 -21.15 -17.65
CA LEU A 87 -2.29 -19.92 -18.41
C LEU A 87 -2.29 -18.69 -17.47
N ALA A 88 -1.25 -18.56 -16.64
CA ALA A 88 -1.05 -17.42 -15.74
C ALA A 88 -0.61 -16.17 -16.52
N GLN A 89 -1.46 -15.14 -16.56
CA GLN A 89 -1.13 -13.84 -17.16
C GLN A 89 -0.69 -12.86 -16.07
N VAL A 90 0.53 -13.08 -15.53
CA VAL A 90 1.14 -12.17 -14.55
C VAL A 90 1.62 -10.91 -15.27
N ARG A 91 1.14 -9.75 -14.84
CA ARG A 91 1.49 -8.46 -15.45
C ARG A 91 2.83 -7.96 -14.91
N TRP A 92 3.92 -8.57 -15.35
CA TRP A 92 5.30 -8.30 -14.89
C TRP A 92 5.70 -6.82 -14.92
N GLY A 93 5.25 -6.04 -15.92
CA GLY A 93 5.48 -4.60 -15.96
C GLY A 93 4.84 -3.81 -14.81
N ILE A 94 3.76 -4.31 -14.22
CA ILE A 94 3.14 -3.74 -13.02
C ILE A 94 3.87 -4.21 -11.76
N ALA A 95 4.24 -5.50 -11.68
CA ALA A 95 5.07 -6.03 -10.60
C ALA A 95 6.41 -5.27 -10.47
N GLY A 96 7.09 -5.01 -11.59
CA GLY A 96 8.33 -4.23 -11.63
C GLY A 96 8.15 -2.78 -11.16
N ARG A 97 7.05 -2.10 -11.57
CA ARG A 97 6.75 -0.75 -11.08
C ARG A 97 6.48 -0.71 -9.58
N ILE A 98 5.84 -1.76 -9.03
CA ILE A 98 5.64 -1.91 -7.58
C ILE A 98 6.99 -2.09 -6.88
N ALA A 99 7.86 -2.98 -7.38
CA ALA A 99 9.20 -3.21 -6.80
C ALA A 99 10.07 -1.94 -6.81
N VAL A 100 10.08 -1.18 -7.92
CA VAL A 100 10.76 0.12 -8.02
C VAL A 100 10.17 1.12 -7.02
N SER A 101 8.84 1.13 -6.82
CA SER A 101 8.22 2.01 -5.83
C SER A 101 8.68 1.71 -4.40
N TRP A 102 8.83 0.43 -4.02
CA TRP A 102 9.37 0.06 -2.70
C TRP A 102 10.79 0.58 -2.49
N LEU A 103 11.67 0.40 -3.49
CA LEU A 103 13.04 0.93 -3.44
C LEU A 103 13.07 2.46 -3.38
N LEU A 104 12.16 3.15 -4.09
CA LEU A 104 12.07 4.62 -4.08
C LEU A 104 11.45 5.18 -2.78
N THR A 105 10.58 4.43 -2.10
CA THR A 105 9.97 4.90 -0.84
C THR A 105 10.97 5.06 0.30
N LEU A 106 12.04 4.25 0.36
CA LEU A 106 13.07 4.36 1.40
C LEU A 106 13.87 5.69 1.36
N PRO A 107 14.51 6.09 0.23
CA PRO A 107 15.22 7.37 0.16
C PRO A 107 14.26 8.56 0.23
N ALA A 108 13.03 8.44 -0.29
CA ALA A 108 12.02 9.49 -0.15
C ALA A 108 11.64 9.72 1.32
N ALA A 109 11.38 8.64 2.08
CA ALA A 109 11.10 8.71 3.51
C ALA A 109 12.29 9.24 4.31
N ALA A 110 13.52 8.82 3.98
CA ALA A 110 14.74 9.32 4.61
C ALA A 110 14.95 10.82 4.36
N ALA A 111 14.74 11.30 3.13
CA ALA A 111 14.85 12.72 2.80
C ALA A 111 13.80 13.57 3.52
N VAL A 112 12.52 13.16 3.48
CA VAL A 112 11.43 13.89 4.16
C VAL A 112 11.62 13.86 5.68
N GLY A 113 12.00 12.72 6.25
CA GLY A 113 12.28 12.59 7.68
C GLY A 113 13.49 13.41 8.13
N GLY A 114 14.56 13.42 7.34
CA GLY A 114 15.77 14.23 7.61
C GLY A 114 15.50 15.72 7.57
N VAL A 115 14.74 16.21 6.57
CA VAL A 115 14.32 17.61 6.50
C VAL A 115 13.40 17.97 7.68
N ALA A 116 12.42 17.13 8.00
CA ALA A 116 11.53 17.35 9.13
C ALA A 116 12.28 17.41 10.47
N ALA A 117 13.25 16.52 10.69
CA ALA A 117 14.10 16.52 11.88
C ALA A 117 14.99 17.76 11.95
N TRP A 118 15.60 18.18 10.84
CA TRP A 118 16.43 19.38 10.78
C TRP A 118 15.65 20.67 11.07
N VAL A 119 14.42 20.78 10.55
CA VAL A 119 13.52 21.90 10.84
C VAL A 119 13.05 21.87 12.30
N ALA A 120 12.64 20.70 12.81
CA ALA A 120 12.22 20.54 14.21
C ALA A 120 13.35 20.89 15.20
N GLY A 121 14.61 20.68 14.82
CA GLY A 121 15.80 21.05 15.60
C GLY A 121 15.99 22.56 15.81
N GLN A 122 15.30 23.42 15.04
CA GLN A 122 15.34 24.89 15.21
C GLN A 122 14.47 25.40 16.39
N GLY A 123 13.94 24.50 17.22
CA GLY A 123 13.10 24.82 18.38
C GLY A 123 11.59 24.77 18.08
N ASN A 124 10.77 25.23 19.04
CA ASN A 124 9.31 25.05 19.01
C ASN A 124 8.63 25.55 17.71
N ALA A 125 9.12 26.65 17.12
CA ALA A 125 8.59 27.16 15.86
C ALA A 125 8.77 26.15 14.70
N GLY A 126 9.91 25.45 14.65
CA GLY A 126 10.19 24.40 13.69
C GLY A 126 9.28 23.18 13.87
N VAL A 127 9.03 22.77 15.12
CA VAL A 127 8.09 21.68 15.44
C VAL A 127 6.67 22.01 14.99
N VAL A 128 6.19 23.23 15.27
CA VAL A 128 4.86 23.70 14.84
C VAL A 128 4.77 23.77 13.32
N LEU A 129 5.83 24.21 12.63
CA LEU A 129 5.88 24.24 11.16
C LEU A 129 5.79 22.82 10.58
N VAL A 130 6.57 21.87 11.08
CA VAL A 130 6.54 20.46 10.62
C VAL A 130 5.16 19.85 10.85
N ALA A 131 4.55 20.07 12.02
CA ALA A 131 3.19 19.61 12.30
C ALA A 131 2.15 20.24 11.36
N GLY A 132 2.23 21.55 11.12
CA GLY A 132 1.35 22.26 10.19
C GLY A 132 1.47 21.76 8.75
N VAL A 133 2.70 21.55 8.27
CA VAL A 133 2.98 20.98 6.94
C VAL A 133 2.46 19.54 6.84
N ALA A 134 2.63 18.71 7.87
CA ALA A 134 2.12 17.34 7.90
C ALA A 134 0.58 17.30 7.85
N VAL A 135 -0.10 18.17 8.60
CA VAL A 135 -1.58 18.32 8.55
C VAL A 135 -2.03 18.81 7.17
N ALA A 136 -1.39 19.84 6.62
CA ALA A 136 -1.70 20.35 5.29
C ALA A 136 -1.50 19.29 4.19
N ALA A 137 -0.43 18.50 4.28
CA ALA A 137 -0.19 17.38 3.37
C ALA A 137 -1.25 16.28 3.52
N ALA A 138 -1.61 15.89 4.74
CA ALA A 138 -2.67 14.89 4.99
C ALA A 138 -4.04 15.34 4.45
N VAL A 139 -4.43 16.59 4.72
CA VAL A 139 -5.66 17.20 4.17
C VAL A 139 -5.59 17.28 2.64
N GLY A 140 -4.44 17.67 2.08
CA GLY A 140 -4.19 17.71 0.65
C GLY A 140 -4.35 16.34 -0.02
N PHE A 141 -3.71 15.30 0.52
CA PHE A 141 -3.85 13.92 0.03
C PHE A 141 -5.28 13.41 0.16
N TYR A 142 -5.99 13.73 1.25
CA TYR A 142 -7.39 13.35 1.43
C TYR A 142 -8.30 14.03 0.39
N ALA A 143 -8.15 15.33 0.19
CA ALA A 143 -8.88 16.11 -0.81
C ALA A 143 -8.57 15.65 -2.25
N LEU A 144 -7.30 15.36 -2.56
CA LEU A 144 -6.88 14.79 -3.84
C LEU A 144 -7.46 13.38 -4.04
N SER A 145 -7.47 12.54 -3.01
CA SER A 145 -8.02 11.18 -3.09
C SER A 145 -9.51 11.19 -3.42
N ARG A 146 -10.28 12.13 -2.86
CA ARG A 146 -11.70 12.37 -3.16
C ARG A 146 -11.97 12.79 -4.62
N ARG A 147 -10.98 13.26 -5.40
CA ARG A 147 -11.21 13.67 -6.81
C ARG A 147 -11.50 12.52 -7.77
N ARG A 148 -11.16 11.28 -7.40
CA ARG A 148 -11.41 10.07 -8.21
C ARG A 148 -11.82 8.91 -7.29
N PRO A 149 -13.02 8.97 -6.67
CA PRO A 149 -13.44 7.99 -5.67
C PRO A 149 -13.55 6.60 -6.28
N VAL A 150 -12.98 5.61 -5.60
CA VAL A 150 -13.20 4.19 -5.90
C VAL A 150 -14.11 3.67 -4.80
N ASN A 151 -15.29 3.19 -5.19
CA ASN A 151 -16.41 2.80 -4.33
C ASN A 151 -16.78 1.34 -4.63
N PRO A 152 -17.60 0.67 -3.79
CA PRO A 152 -18.03 -0.71 -4.04
C PRO A 152 -18.61 -0.93 -5.45
N ASP A 153 -19.44 0.01 -5.91
CA ASP A 153 -20.15 -0.09 -7.19
C ASP A 153 -19.20 -0.06 -8.38
N ASN A 154 -18.20 0.83 -8.32
CA ASN A 154 -17.26 1.03 -9.41
C ASN A 154 -16.00 0.16 -9.30
N VAL A 155 -15.68 -0.46 -8.16
CA VAL A 155 -14.41 -1.18 -7.93
C VAL A 155 -14.12 -2.22 -9.01
N ASN A 156 -15.19 -2.81 -9.56
CA ASN A 156 -15.16 -3.87 -10.57
C ASN A 156 -15.12 -3.40 -12.03
N GLU A 157 -15.35 -2.12 -12.31
CA GLU A 157 -15.37 -1.59 -13.68
C GLU A 157 -14.02 -1.81 -14.39
N PRO A 158 -14.02 -2.26 -15.66
CA PRO A 158 -12.85 -2.14 -16.51
C PRO A 158 -12.40 -0.68 -16.55
N ARG A 159 -11.09 -0.42 -16.54
CA ARG A 159 -10.61 0.95 -16.81
C ARG A 159 -11.13 1.37 -18.18
N VAL A 160 -11.91 2.45 -18.24
CA VAL A 160 -12.31 3.09 -19.49
C VAL A 160 -11.06 3.25 -20.34
N ALA A 161 -11.07 2.64 -21.53
CA ALA A 161 -9.92 2.68 -22.42
C ALA A 161 -9.66 4.13 -22.80
N GLU A 162 -8.43 4.58 -22.61
CA GLU A 162 -7.93 5.80 -23.25
C GLU A 162 -8.13 5.59 -24.76
N PRO A 163 -8.79 6.51 -25.49
CA PRO A 163 -9.14 6.28 -26.88
C PRO A 163 -7.86 6.02 -27.65
N ALA A 164 -7.74 4.81 -28.20
CA ALA A 164 -6.53 4.33 -28.83
C ALA A 164 -6.11 5.34 -29.92
N GLY A 165 -4.93 5.92 -29.73
CA GLY A 165 -4.42 6.96 -30.62
C GLY A 165 -4.30 6.42 -32.04
N ARG A 166 -5.24 6.83 -32.89
CA ARG A 166 -5.16 6.89 -34.36
C ARG A 166 -4.38 5.71 -34.96
N THR A 167 -5.11 4.66 -35.34
CA THR A 167 -4.67 3.76 -36.42
C THR A 167 -4.25 4.63 -37.61
N LEU A 168 -2.94 4.69 -37.87
CA LEU A 168 -2.42 5.32 -39.06
C LEU A 168 -2.76 4.39 -40.22
N ASP A 169 -3.74 4.83 -41.01
CA ASP A 169 -4.08 4.25 -42.29
C ASP A 169 -2.88 4.45 -43.23
N THR A 170 -2.11 3.39 -43.43
CA THR A 170 -1.02 3.32 -44.41
C THR A 170 -1.21 2.08 -45.26
N THR A 171 -2.31 2.10 -46.02
CA THR A 171 -2.56 1.22 -47.17
C THR A 171 -2.75 2.06 -48.44
N VAL A 172 -1.62 2.51 -49.00
CA VAL A 172 -1.38 2.70 -50.44
C VAL A 172 0.07 2.30 -50.72
#